data_AF-A0A961YJS9-F1
#
_entry.id   AF-A0A961YJS9-F1
#
_cell.length_a   1.000
_cell.length_b   1.000
_cell.length_c   1.000
_cell.angle_alpha   90.00
_cell.angle_beta   90.00
_cell.angle_gamma   90.00
#
_symmetry.space_group_name_H-M   'P 1'
#
loop_
_entity.id
_entity.type
_entity.pdbx_description
1 polymer ?
#
loop_
_entity_poly.entity_id
_entity_poly.type
_entity_poly.pdbx_seq_one_letter_code
_entity_poly.pdbx_strand_id
1 'polypeptide(L)'
;GSVVGILLVVLVAVVGWQIWRSNEASRAAEELQIELTVTLPAAVKDAGDAALAAATDNDTKAAVEDVIAKGDAAIAARDGDAMRGVVEELKSLRADILQTYTLTIVSREGEDTGVFRIPDVNENARNYYLIVEALTDSGEALALPIVNEENGKTEVVKKWGVRVPESTFETVRADKSDDGIVENNILGEKHRGTLKVDYLMDVEDGAITAW
;
A
#
# COMPACT_ATOMS: atom_id res chain seq x y z
N GLY A 1 -45.14 -9.75 58.45
CA GLY A 1 -44.17 -10.78 58.01
C GLY A 1 -43.84 -10.66 56.54
N SER A 2 -44.83 -10.80 55.66
CA SER A 2 -44.62 -11.01 54.22
C SER A 2 -44.10 -9.79 53.45
N VAL A 3 -44.53 -8.57 53.79
CA VAL A 3 -44.12 -7.33 53.08
C VAL A 3 -42.65 -6.97 53.34
N VAL A 4 -42.16 -7.19 54.57
CA VAL A 4 -40.76 -6.93 54.95
C VAL A 4 -39.81 -7.92 54.28
N GLY A 5 -40.21 -9.20 54.14
CA GLY A 5 -39.43 -10.21 53.43
C GLY A 5 -39.28 -9.92 51.93
N ILE A 6 -40.34 -9.43 51.29
CA ILE A 6 -40.30 -9.05 49.86
C ILE A 6 -39.38 -7.85 49.63
N LEU A 7 -39.42 -6.83 50.49
CA LEU A 7 -38.53 -5.67 50.39
C LEU A 7 -37.04 -6.04 50.53
N LEU A 8 -36.71 -6.98 51.40
CA LEU A 8 -35.34 -7.48 51.57
C LEU A 8 -34.82 -8.23 50.34
N VAL A 9 -35.65 -9.06 49.72
CA VAL A 9 -35.28 -9.80 48.49
C VAL A 9 -35.03 -8.83 47.34
N VAL A 10 -35.87 -7.82 47.18
CA VAL A 10 -35.69 -6.78 46.14
C VAL A 10 -34.41 -5.98 46.39
N LEU A 11 -34.13 -5.61 47.64
CA LEU A 11 -32.89 -4.88 47.99
C LEU A 11 -31.64 -5.69 47.64
N VAL A 12 -31.60 -6.98 47.99
CA VAL A 12 -30.48 -7.88 47.68
C VAL A 12 -30.31 -8.06 46.17
N ALA A 13 -31.41 -8.19 45.43
CA ALA A 13 -31.37 -8.30 43.98
C ALA A 13 -30.84 -7.01 43.30
N VAL A 14 -31.25 -5.84 43.78
CA VAL A 14 -30.78 -4.55 43.26
C VAL A 14 -29.29 -4.33 43.55
N VAL A 15 -28.85 -4.61 44.78
CA VAL A 15 -27.43 -4.51 45.17
C VAL A 15 -26.57 -5.51 44.40
N GLY A 16 -27.04 -6.75 44.25
CA GLY A 16 -26.37 -7.78 43.46
C GLY A 16 -26.24 -7.41 41.98
N TRP A 17 -27.29 -6.83 41.38
CA TRP A 17 -27.26 -6.35 40.00
C TRP A 17 -26.30 -5.17 39.81
N GLN A 18 -26.26 -4.22 40.77
CA GLN A 18 -25.30 -3.12 40.73
C GLN A 18 -23.85 -3.58 40.83
N ILE A 19 -23.54 -4.53 41.73
CA ILE A 19 -22.18 -5.09 41.89
C ILE A 19 -21.76 -5.88 40.65
N TRP A 20 -22.67 -6.67 40.06
CA TRP A 20 -22.39 -7.42 38.84
C TRP A 20 -22.10 -6.49 37.65
N ARG A 21 -22.95 -5.47 37.44
CA ARG A 21 -22.77 -4.46 36.38
C ARG A 21 -21.50 -3.62 36.58
N SER A 22 -21.16 -3.26 37.82
CA SER A 22 -19.91 -2.54 38.10
C SER A 22 -18.67 -3.40 37.87
N ASN A 23 -18.73 -4.70 38.18
CA ASN A 23 -17.62 -5.62 37.92
C ASN A 23 -17.38 -5.83 36.42
N GLU A 24 -18.44 -5.91 35.62
CA GLU A 24 -18.32 -5.99 34.16
C GLU A 24 -17.70 -4.72 33.56
N ALA A 25 -18.16 -3.54 34.00
CA ALA A 25 -17.60 -2.26 33.58
C ALA A 25 -16.12 -2.07 34.01
N SER A 26 -15.76 -2.49 35.23
CA SER A 26 -14.37 -2.43 35.70
C SER A 26 -13.44 -3.35 34.91
N ARG A 27 -13.88 -4.57 34.58
CA ARG A 27 -13.10 -5.49 33.73
C ARG A 27 -12.92 -4.93 32.32
N ALA A 28 -13.98 -4.41 31.72
CA ALA A 28 -13.89 -3.77 30.41
C ALA A 28 -12.95 -2.56 30.41
N ALA A 29 -12.93 -1.76 31.48
CA ALA A 29 -12.01 -0.65 31.62
C ALA A 29 -10.55 -1.11 31.80
N GLU A 30 -10.33 -2.18 32.56
CA GLU A 30 -9.00 -2.78 32.75
C GLU A 30 -8.47 -3.41 31.46
N GLU A 31 -9.31 -4.14 30.72
CA GLU A 31 -8.98 -4.71 29.40
C GLU A 31 -8.62 -3.62 28.40
N LEU A 32 -9.43 -2.55 28.31
CA LEU A 32 -9.14 -1.41 27.45
C LEU A 32 -7.83 -0.71 27.86
N GLN A 33 -7.57 -0.59 29.16
CA GLN A 33 -6.32 0.00 29.65
C GLN A 33 -5.12 -0.87 29.27
N ILE A 34 -5.19 -2.18 29.43
CA ILE A 34 -4.13 -3.12 29.03
C ILE A 34 -3.91 -3.03 27.51
N GLU A 35 -4.99 -3.03 26.72
CA GLU A 35 -4.92 -2.91 25.27
C GLU A 35 -4.19 -1.63 24.84
N LEU A 36 -4.60 -0.48 25.37
CA LEU A 36 -4.03 0.83 25.01
C LEU A 36 -2.62 1.08 25.54
N THR A 37 -2.22 0.43 26.63
CA THR A 37 -0.92 0.71 27.29
C THR A 37 0.13 -0.38 27.10
N VAL A 38 -0.29 -1.59 26.71
CA VAL A 38 0.61 -2.75 26.56
C VAL A 38 0.46 -3.35 25.17
N THR A 39 -0.73 -3.83 24.80
CA THR A 39 -0.90 -4.67 23.61
C THR A 39 -0.72 -3.89 22.31
N LEU A 40 -1.41 -2.76 22.14
CA LEU A 40 -1.32 -1.96 20.92
C LEU A 40 0.05 -1.28 20.75
N PRO A 41 0.64 -0.65 21.79
CA PRO A 41 2.00 -0.10 21.66
C PRO A 41 3.04 -1.17 21.27
N ALA A 42 2.95 -2.38 21.84
CA ALA A 42 3.83 -3.48 21.45
C ALA A 42 3.60 -3.90 19.99
N ALA A 43 2.35 -4.01 19.55
CA ALA A 43 2.03 -4.36 18.16
C ALA A 43 2.54 -3.32 17.15
N VAL A 44 2.44 -2.02 17.45
CA VAL A 44 3.00 -0.93 16.64
C VAL A 44 4.53 -1.10 16.53
N LYS A 45 5.20 -1.31 17.67
CA LYS A 45 6.65 -1.51 17.70
C LYS A 45 7.08 -2.75 16.89
N ASP A 46 6.43 -3.88 17.09
CA ASP A 46 6.77 -5.13 16.40
C ASP A 46 6.57 -5.01 14.89
N ALA A 47 5.48 -4.35 14.45
CA ALA A 47 5.23 -4.09 13.04
C ALA A 47 6.28 -3.15 12.44
N GLY A 48 6.69 -2.12 13.19
CA GLY A 48 7.72 -1.16 12.79
C GLY A 48 9.08 -1.83 12.63
N ASP A 49 9.51 -2.59 13.63
CA ASP A 49 10.77 -3.33 13.61
C ASP A 49 10.80 -4.34 12.43
N ALA A 50 9.68 -5.02 12.16
CA ALA A 50 9.57 -5.96 11.06
C ALA A 50 9.61 -5.28 9.67
N ALA A 51 9.02 -4.09 9.53
CA ALA A 51 9.08 -3.29 8.30
C ALA A 51 10.50 -2.74 8.07
N LEU A 52 11.15 -2.23 9.12
CA LEU A 52 12.52 -1.70 9.03
C LEU A 52 13.53 -2.80 8.68
N ALA A 53 13.36 -4.00 9.24
CA ALA A 53 14.18 -5.16 8.89
C ALA A 53 13.99 -5.64 7.44
N ALA A 54 12.85 -5.33 6.81
CA ALA A 54 12.62 -5.64 5.40
C ALA A 54 13.30 -4.63 4.47
N ALA A 55 13.46 -3.37 4.90
CA ALA A 55 14.00 -2.28 4.11
C ALA A 55 15.53 -2.34 3.95
N THR A 56 16.02 -2.26 2.71
CA THR A 56 17.45 -2.37 2.40
C THR A 56 18.10 -1.02 2.08
N ASP A 57 17.40 -0.09 1.43
CA ASP A 57 17.89 1.24 1.07
C ASP A 57 17.39 2.33 2.04
N ASN A 58 17.97 3.53 1.95
CA ASN A 58 17.70 4.62 2.87
C ASN A 58 16.32 5.28 2.65
N ASP A 59 15.86 5.38 1.40
CA ASP A 59 14.57 6.01 1.09
C ASP A 59 13.43 5.13 1.65
N THR A 60 13.54 3.82 1.47
CA THR A 60 12.57 2.86 2.02
C THR A 60 12.58 2.85 3.54
N LYS A 61 13.75 2.94 4.18
CA LYS A 61 13.85 3.06 5.65
C LYS A 61 13.20 4.35 6.16
N ALA A 62 13.46 5.47 5.51
CA ALA A 62 12.85 6.75 5.86
C ALA A 62 11.31 6.69 5.76
N ALA A 63 10.77 6.05 4.71
CA ALA A 63 9.33 5.83 4.59
C ALA A 63 8.74 5.00 5.74
N VAL A 64 9.45 3.97 6.20
CA VAL A 64 9.03 3.17 7.37
C VAL A 64 9.11 4.01 8.66
N GLU A 65 10.19 4.76 8.85
CA GLU A 65 10.40 5.63 10.01
C GLU A 65 9.32 6.71 10.13
N ASP A 66 8.86 7.28 9.01
CA ASP A 66 7.75 8.22 8.98
C ASP A 66 6.45 7.60 9.52
N VAL A 67 6.17 6.33 9.20
CA VAL A 67 4.98 5.63 9.73
C VAL A 67 5.17 5.25 11.20
N ILE A 68 6.38 4.87 11.62
CA ILE A 68 6.71 4.64 13.04
C ILE A 68 6.48 5.91 13.86
N ALA A 69 6.87 7.08 13.35
CA ALA A 69 6.65 8.35 14.04
C ALA A 69 5.15 8.67 14.24
N LYS A 70 4.28 8.29 13.28
CA LYS A 70 2.81 8.35 13.46
C LYS A 70 2.36 7.40 14.59
N GLY A 71 2.94 6.21 14.66
CA GLY A 71 2.71 5.23 15.73
C GLY A 71 3.06 5.76 17.11
N ASP A 72 4.24 6.37 17.25
CA ASP A 72 4.68 6.98 18.51
C ASP A 72 3.74 8.09 18.97
N ALA A 73 3.26 8.92 18.02
CA ALA A 73 2.26 9.95 18.31
C ALA A 73 0.92 9.35 18.78
N ALA A 74 0.46 8.27 18.14
CA ALA A 74 -0.76 7.55 18.53
C ALA A 74 -0.64 6.91 19.94
N ILE A 75 0.52 6.33 20.25
CA ILE A 75 0.83 5.77 21.58
C ILE A 75 0.82 6.88 22.64
N ALA A 76 1.47 8.01 22.38
CA ALA A 76 1.50 9.15 23.29
C ALA A 76 0.09 9.71 23.56
N ALA A 77 -0.76 9.74 22.53
CA ALA A 77 -2.15 10.16 22.63
C ALA A 77 -3.08 9.09 23.28
N ARG A 78 -2.60 7.85 23.45
CA ARG A 78 -3.40 6.68 23.83
C ARG A 78 -4.60 6.46 22.90
N ASP A 79 -4.40 6.74 21.62
CA ASP A 79 -5.43 6.59 20.58
C ASP A 79 -5.38 5.17 20.01
N GLY A 80 -6.30 4.32 20.48
CA GLY A 80 -6.39 2.91 20.07
C GLY A 80 -6.76 2.70 18.61
N ASP A 81 -7.55 3.59 18.02
CA ASP A 81 -7.94 3.49 16.61
C ASP A 81 -6.76 3.89 15.71
N ALA A 82 -6.05 4.95 16.06
CA ALA A 82 -4.85 5.36 15.36
C ALA A 82 -3.73 4.31 15.45
N MET A 83 -3.52 3.70 16.63
CA MET A 83 -2.53 2.61 16.79
C MET A 83 -2.86 1.41 15.89
N ARG A 84 -4.14 1.00 15.83
CA ARG A 84 -4.56 -0.10 14.94
C ARG A 84 -4.37 0.25 13.47
N GLY A 85 -4.69 1.49 13.07
CA GLY A 85 -4.43 1.98 11.72
C GLY A 85 -2.94 1.92 11.35
N VAL A 86 -2.07 2.36 12.24
CA VAL A 86 -0.60 2.32 12.03
C VAL A 86 -0.08 0.88 11.90
N VAL A 87 -0.60 -0.06 12.71
CA VAL A 87 -0.22 -1.48 12.58
C VAL A 87 -0.54 -2.02 11.18
N GLU A 88 -1.71 -1.70 10.64
CA GLU A 88 -2.09 -2.15 9.29
C GLU A 88 -1.30 -1.41 8.19
N GLU A 89 -1.03 -0.11 8.36
CA GLU A 89 -0.17 0.67 7.46
C GLU A 89 1.25 0.07 7.39
N LEU A 90 1.87 -0.24 8.54
CA LEU A 90 3.19 -0.87 8.62
C LEU A 90 3.22 -2.27 8.01
N LYS A 91 2.16 -3.07 8.19
CA LYS A 91 2.04 -4.39 7.56
C LYS A 91 1.91 -4.29 6.04
N SER A 92 1.09 -3.37 5.54
CA SER A 92 0.94 -3.12 4.09
C SER A 92 2.25 -2.64 3.50
N LEU A 93 2.88 -1.65 4.14
CA LEU A 93 4.17 -1.11 3.71
C LEU A 93 5.24 -2.21 3.66
N ARG A 94 5.30 -3.08 4.68
CA ARG A 94 6.19 -4.24 4.67
C ARG A 94 5.88 -5.20 3.51
N ALA A 95 4.61 -5.46 3.20
CA ALA A 95 4.25 -6.29 2.06
C ALA A 95 4.75 -5.68 0.73
N ASP A 96 4.60 -4.37 0.55
CA ASP A 96 5.08 -3.65 -0.64
C ASP A 96 6.61 -3.66 -0.75
N ILE A 97 7.32 -3.48 0.38
CA ILE A 97 8.79 -3.59 0.45
C ILE A 97 9.25 -4.99 0.02
N LEU A 98 8.51 -6.03 0.46
CA LEU A 98 8.85 -7.41 0.16
C LEU A 98 8.43 -7.86 -1.24
N GLN A 99 7.54 -7.11 -1.90
CA GLN A 99 7.06 -7.43 -3.23
C GLN A 99 8.16 -7.26 -4.28
N THR A 100 8.25 -8.26 -5.16
CA THR A 100 9.16 -8.26 -6.31
C THR A 100 8.38 -8.44 -7.60
N TYR A 101 8.82 -7.76 -8.65
CA TYR A 101 8.33 -7.95 -10.01
C TYR A 101 9.28 -7.29 -11.02
N THR A 102 9.20 -7.72 -12.26
CA THR A 102 9.84 -7.07 -13.40
C THR A 102 8.77 -6.30 -14.18
N LEU A 103 9.05 -5.03 -14.50
CA LEU A 103 8.22 -4.27 -15.45
C LEU A 103 8.63 -4.66 -16.86
N THR A 104 7.77 -5.41 -17.52
CA THR A 104 8.00 -5.93 -18.87
C THR A 104 7.13 -5.19 -19.87
N ILE A 105 7.75 -4.68 -20.93
CA ILE A 105 7.12 -4.05 -22.08
C ILE A 105 6.31 -5.11 -22.83
N VAL A 106 5.04 -4.81 -23.06
CA VAL A 106 4.12 -5.68 -23.80
C VAL A 106 4.52 -5.70 -25.29
N SER A 107 4.85 -6.88 -25.82
CA SER A 107 5.29 -7.05 -27.21
C SER A 107 4.47 -8.05 -28.04
N ARG A 108 3.50 -8.74 -27.42
CA ARG A 108 2.68 -9.78 -28.08
C ARG A 108 1.76 -9.24 -29.17
N GLU A 109 1.43 -10.11 -30.13
CA GLU A 109 0.58 -9.78 -31.27
C GLU A 109 -0.83 -9.34 -30.83
N GLY A 110 -1.36 -8.30 -31.49
CA GLY A 110 -2.69 -7.75 -31.20
C GLY A 110 -2.75 -6.80 -30.01
N GLU A 111 -1.62 -6.50 -29.37
CA GLU A 111 -1.53 -5.52 -28.29
C GLU A 111 -0.59 -4.35 -28.62
N ASP A 112 -0.94 -3.18 -28.10
CA ASP A 112 -0.11 -1.98 -28.19
C ASP A 112 1.12 -2.13 -27.31
N THR A 113 2.30 -1.90 -27.90
CA THR A 113 3.57 -1.82 -27.17
C THR A 113 3.83 -0.43 -26.62
N GLY A 114 3.34 0.58 -27.31
CA GLY A 114 3.44 1.96 -26.90
C GLY A 114 2.43 2.83 -27.64
N VAL A 115 2.07 3.93 -27.00
CA VAL A 115 1.11 4.91 -27.51
C VAL A 115 1.65 6.31 -27.26
N PHE A 116 1.09 7.31 -27.96
CA PHE A 116 1.36 8.70 -27.64
C PHE A 116 0.06 9.47 -27.43
N ARG A 117 0.12 10.49 -26.58
CA ARG A 117 -0.96 11.45 -26.32
C ARG A 117 -0.52 12.84 -26.75
N ILE A 118 -1.47 13.61 -27.27
CA ILE A 118 -1.28 15.03 -27.59
C ILE A 118 -1.98 15.83 -26.48
N PRO A 119 -1.26 16.60 -25.66
CA PRO A 119 -1.86 17.38 -24.58
C PRO A 119 -2.76 18.50 -25.11
N ASP A 120 -3.93 18.72 -24.49
CA ASP A 120 -4.85 19.81 -24.84
C ASP A 120 -4.20 21.20 -24.73
N VAL A 121 -3.27 21.36 -23.79
CA VAL A 121 -2.58 22.63 -23.52
C VAL A 121 -1.48 22.95 -24.54
N ASN A 122 -0.95 21.93 -25.21
CA ASN A 122 0.10 22.09 -26.22
C ASN A 122 -0.04 21.00 -27.28
N GLU A 123 -0.85 21.29 -28.30
CA GLU A 123 -1.14 20.37 -29.42
C GLU A 123 0.10 20.01 -30.26
N ASN A 124 1.21 20.73 -30.08
CA ASN A 124 2.48 20.43 -30.75
C ASN A 124 3.37 19.47 -29.95
N ALA A 125 3.02 19.19 -28.68
CA ALA A 125 3.74 18.25 -27.85
C ALA A 125 3.18 16.83 -28.00
N ARG A 126 4.01 15.85 -27.66
CA ARG A 126 3.63 14.45 -27.58
C ARG A 126 4.17 13.88 -26.28
N ASN A 127 3.30 13.25 -25.50
CA ASN A 127 3.70 12.41 -24.38
C ASN A 127 3.73 10.97 -24.87
N TYR A 128 4.87 10.31 -24.71
CA TYR A 128 5.08 8.94 -25.18
C TYR A 128 4.99 7.96 -24.02
N TYR A 129 4.35 6.82 -24.27
CA TYR A 129 4.12 5.79 -23.26
C TYR A 129 4.49 4.41 -23.79
N LEU A 130 5.17 3.62 -22.97
CA LEU A 130 5.35 2.19 -23.19
C LEU A 130 4.36 1.41 -22.33
N ILE A 131 3.64 0.47 -22.94
CA ILE A 131 2.67 -0.36 -22.23
C ILE A 131 3.44 -1.48 -21.53
N VAL A 132 3.26 -1.60 -20.22
CA VAL A 132 3.97 -2.58 -19.38
C VAL A 132 3.02 -3.43 -18.55
N GLU A 133 3.55 -4.56 -18.09
CA GLU A 133 2.98 -5.42 -17.05
C GLU A 133 4.02 -5.61 -15.94
N ALA A 134 3.58 -5.64 -14.68
CA ALA A 134 4.40 -6.13 -13.58
C ALA A 134 4.29 -7.66 -13.52
N LEU A 135 5.36 -8.35 -13.89
CA LEU A 135 5.42 -9.81 -13.88
C LEU A 135 6.17 -10.33 -12.65
N THR A 136 5.59 -11.32 -11.97
CA THR A 136 6.31 -12.08 -10.92
C THR A 136 7.40 -12.97 -11.54
N ASP A 137 8.26 -13.55 -10.71
CA ASP A 137 9.25 -14.55 -11.12
C ASP A 137 8.63 -15.78 -11.82
N SER A 138 7.34 -16.05 -11.58
CA SER A 138 6.58 -17.12 -12.25
C SER A 138 5.92 -16.68 -13.57
N GLY A 139 6.08 -15.42 -13.97
CA GLY A 139 5.47 -14.83 -15.15
C GLY A 139 4.01 -14.41 -14.98
N GLU A 140 3.50 -14.30 -13.75
CA GLU A 140 2.13 -13.86 -13.51
C GLU A 140 2.04 -12.33 -13.49
N ALA A 141 1.09 -11.76 -14.24
CA ALA A 141 0.83 -10.32 -14.22
C ALA A 141 0.06 -9.89 -12.96
N LEU A 142 0.72 -9.04 -12.16
CA LEU A 142 0.18 -8.41 -10.96
C LEU A 142 -0.79 -7.28 -11.32
N ALA A 143 -1.82 -7.10 -10.50
CA ALA A 143 -2.68 -5.92 -10.57
C ALA A 143 -2.18 -4.89 -9.55
N LEU A 144 -1.73 -3.73 -10.02
CA LEU A 144 -1.13 -2.69 -9.19
C LEU A 144 -1.98 -1.41 -9.19
N PRO A 145 -2.02 -0.66 -8.07
CA PRO A 145 -2.64 0.65 -8.03
C PRO A 145 -1.77 1.68 -8.77
N ILE A 146 -2.25 2.16 -9.92
CA ILE A 146 -1.53 3.14 -10.76
C ILE A 146 -2.31 4.44 -10.80
N VAL A 147 -1.64 5.57 -10.56
CA VAL A 147 -2.24 6.90 -10.72
C VAL A 147 -2.19 7.27 -12.19
N ASN A 148 -3.36 7.54 -12.77
CA ASN A 148 -3.47 8.07 -14.14
C ASN A 148 -3.18 9.57 -14.12
N GLU A 149 -2.17 10.02 -14.86
CA GLU A 149 -1.76 11.43 -14.89
C GLU A 149 -2.79 12.36 -15.55
N GLU A 150 -3.64 11.83 -16.45
CA GLU A 150 -4.63 12.63 -17.19
C GLU A 150 -5.83 13.01 -16.31
N ASN A 151 -6.14 12.20 -15.28
CA ASN A 151 -7.34 12.40 -14.45
C ASN A 151 -7.07 12.37 -12.93
N GLY A 152 -5.86 12.05 -12.49
CA GLY A 152 -5.42 11.98 -11.10
C GLY A 152 -5.99 10.81 -10.29
N LYS A 153 -6.74 9.89 -10.89
CA LYS A 153 -7.36 8.75 -10.20
C LYS A 153 -6.40 7.57 -10.13
N THR A 154 -6.44 6.85 -9.02
CA THR A 154 -5.76 5.56 -8.87
C THR A 154 -6.67 4.44 -9.37
N GLU A 155 -6.16 3.62 -10.29
CA GLU A 155 -6.85 2.44 -10.81
C GLU A 155 -6.00 1.18 -10.58
N VAL A 156 -6.64 0.08 -10.21
CA VAL A 156 -5.96 -1.21 -10.02
C VAL A 156 -5.99 -1.96 -11.35
N VAL A 157 -4.86 -1.98 -12.05
CA VAL A 157 -4.74 -2.50 -13.42
C VAL A 157 -3.58 -3.47 -13.55
N LYS A 158 -3.69 -4.41 -14.50
CA LYS A 158 -2.59 -5.33 -14.85
C LYS A 158 -1.64 -4.77 -15.91
N LYS A 159 -2.12 -3.80 -16.69
CA LYS A 159 -1.41 -3.11 -17.76
C LYS A 159 -1.60 -1.62 -17.62
N TRP A 160 -0.55 -0.86 -17.86
CA TRP A 160 -0.59 0.60 -17.91
C TRP A 160 0.53 1.11 -18.83
N GLY A 161 0.39 2.35 -19.30
CA GLY A 161 1.46 3.04 -20.01
C GLY A 161 2.37 3.76 -19.02
N VAL A 162 3.67 3.50 -19.05
CA VAL A 162 4.69 4.29 -18.35
C VAL A 162 5.21 5.37 -19.29
N ARG A 163 5.24 6.61 -18.82
CA ARG A 163 5.72 7.74 -19.61
C ARG A 163 7.22 7.62 -19.85
N VAL A 164 7.66 7.85 -21.07
CA VAL A 164 9.06 7.80 -21.47
C VAL A 164 9.44 8.96 -22.40
N PRO A 165 10.72 9.32 -22.48
CA PRO A 165 11.20 10.23 -23.52
C PRO A 165 10.97 9.64 -24.92
N GLU A 166 10.83 10.52 -25.91
CA GLU A 166 10.69 10.14 -27.33
C GLU A 166 11.82 9.20 -27.80
N SER A 167 13.04 9.42 -27.33
CA SER A 167 14.20 8.58 -27.67
C SER A 167 14.06 7.14 -27.20
N THR A 168 13.52 6.92 -25.99
CA THR A 168 13.27 5.56 -25.46
C THR A 168 12.15 4.90 -26.26
N PHE A 169 11.07 5.64 -26.52
CA PHE A 169 9.93 5.15 -27.30
C PHE A 169 10.34 4.70 -28.71
N GLU A 170 11.08 5.55 -29.43
CA GLU A 170 11.52 5.25 -30.79
C GLU A 170 12.56 4.12 -30.83
N THR A 171 13.38 3.96 -29.78
CA THR A 171 14.30 2.80 -29.67
C THR A 171 13.52 1.49 -29.58
N VAL A 172 12.51 1.40 -28.71
CA VAL A 172 11.66 0.20 -28.57
C VAL A 172 10.83 -0.04 -29.83
N ARG A 173 10.36 1.03 -30.47
CA ARG A 173 9.61 0.93 -31.73
C ARG A 173 10.48 0.37 -32.87
N ALA A 174 11.73 0.82 -32.97
CA ALA A 174 12.67 0.35 -33.98
C ALA A 174 12.93 -1.15 -33.80
N ASP A 175 13.24 -1.57 -32.56
CA ASP A 175 13.43 -2.98 -32.15
C ASP A 175 12.24 -3.84 -32.63
N LYS A 176 11.02 -3.46 -32.24
CA LYS A 176 9.79 -4.18 -32.64
C LYS A 176 9.55 -4.20 -34.15
N SER A 177 9.98 -3.18 -34.88
CA SER A 177 9.72 -3.09 -36.31
C SER A 177 10.64 -4.00 -37.14
N ASP A 178 11.75 -4.46 -36.56
CA ASP A 178 12.74 -5.27 -37.26
C ASP A 178 12.25 -6.72 -37.44
N ASP A 179 11.69 -7.35 -36.40
CA ASP A 179 11.19 -8.73 -36.46
C ASP A 179 9.84 -9.00 -35.76
N GLY A 180 9.24 -7.97 -35.16
CA GLY A 180 7.98 -8.06 -34.41
C GLY A 180 8.14 -8.32 -32.91
N ILE A 181 9.37 -8.45 -32.39
CA ILE A 181 9.70 -8.74 -30.99
C ILE A 181 10.40 -7.53 -30.37
N VAL A 182 10.29 -7.37 -29.06
CA VAL A 182 11.14 -6.43 -28.30
C VAL A 182 12.15 -7.27 -27.55
N GLU A 183 13.41 -7.25 -27.96
CA GLU A 183 14.50 -8.05 -27.42
C GLU A 183 14.84 -7.63 -25.99
N ASN A 184 14.92 -6.32 -25.76
CA ASN A 184 15.12 -5.76 -24.42
C ASN A 184 13.79 -5.27 -23.85
N ASN A 185 12.89 -6.19 -23.54
CA ASN A 185 11.55 -5.85 -23.06
C ASN A 185 11.49 -5.52 -21.56
N ILE A 186 12.60 -5.41 -20.84
CA ILE A 186 12.58 -5.07 -19.41
C ILE A 186 12.75 -3.56 -19.26
N LEU A 187 11.69 -2.88 -18.81
CA LEU A 187 11.73 -1.45 -18.53
C LEU A 187 12.39 -1.15 -17.17
N GLY A 188 12.17 -2.02 -16.17
CA GLY A 188 12.69 -1.84 -14.83
C GLY A 188 12.38 -3.02 -13.91
N GLU A 189 13.02 -3.03 -12.75
CA GLU A 189 12.89 -4.11 -11.77
C GLU A 189 12.53 -3.56 -10.39
N LYS A 190 11.54 -4.18 -9.75
CA LYS A 190 11.20 -3.91 -8.35
C LYS A 190 11.85 -4.97 -7.48
N HIS A 191 12.94 -4.60 -6.82
CA HIS A 191 13.65 -5.51 -5.93
C HIS A 191 12.99 -5.61 -4.55
N ARG A 192 13.25 -6.73 -3.89
CA ARG A 192 12.88 -6.93 -2.50
C ARG A 192 13.71 -5.99 -1.64
N GLY A 193 13.07 -5.30 -0.71
CA GLY A 193 13.71 -4.40 0.24
C GLY A 193 13.70 -2.93 -0.18
N THR A 194 13.24 -2.64 -1.39
CA THR A 194 13.03 -1.28 -1.89
C THR A 194 11.53 -0.99 -2.03
N LEU A 195 11.14 0.27 -2.20
CA LEU A 195 9.78 0.65 -2.66
C LEU A 195 9.76 1.08 -4.13
N LYS A 196 10.91 1.54 -4.64
CA LYS A 196 11.03 2.06 -6.00
C LYS A 196 11.40 0.94 -6.98
N VAL A 197 10.95 1.14 -8.22
CA VAL A 197 11.43 0.39 -9.38
C VAL A 197 12.77 0.99 -9.80
N ASP A 198 13.76 0.13 -10.01
CA ASP A 198 15.01 0.50 -10.64
C ASP A 198 14.83 0.38 -12.15
N TYR A 199 14.72 1.53 -12.83
CA TYR A 199 14.51 1.58 -14.27
C TYR A 199 15.79 1.31 -15.04
N LEU A 200 15.70 0.44 -16.05
CA LEU A 200 16.80 0.07 -16.95
C LEU A 200 16.81 0.89 -18.24
N MET A 201 15.76 1.68 -18.46
CA MET A 201 15.64 2.67 -19.53
C MET A 201 15.21 4.02 -18.94
N ASP A 202 15.44 5.11 -19.67
CA ASP A 202 14.98 6.43 -19.24
C ASP A 202 13.45 6.48 -19.26
N VAL A 203 12.87 6.90 -18.14
CA VAL A 203 11.44 7.14 -17.96
C VAL A 203 11.19 8.58 -17.51
N GLU A 204 9.97 9.05 -17.71
CA GLU A 204 9.50 10.33 -17.16
C GLU A 204 8.46 10.07 -16.07
N ASP A 205 8.19 11.07 -15.25
CA ASP A 205 7.09 11.00 -14.28
C ASP A 205 5.75 10.99 -15.02
N GLY A 206 4.97 9.92 -14.84
CA GLY A 206 3.63 9.83 -15.40
C GLY A 206 3.24 8.41 -15.82
N ALA A 207 1.96 8.13 -15.75
CA ALA A 207 1.39 6.90 -16.24
C ALA A 207 -0.05 7.11 -16.73
N ILE A 208 -0.47 6.26 -17.68
CA ILE A 208 -1.86 6.18 -18.16
C ILE A 208 -2.41 4.77 -17.97
N THR A 209 -3.69 4.67 -17.64
CA THR A 209 -4.37 3.39 -17.38
C THR A 209 -5.28 2.96 -18.52
N ALA A 210 -5.46 3.82 -19.54
CA ALA A 210 -6.25 3.57 -20.73
C ALA A 210 -5.64 4.28 -21.94
N TRP A 211 -5.76 3.69 -23.13
CA TRP A 211 -5.23 4.22 -24.39
C TRP A 211 -6.21 4.13 -25.53
#